data_AF-A0AAU9Q735-F1
#
_entry.id   AF-A0AAU9Q735-F1
#
_cell.length_a   1.000
_cell.length_b   1.000
_cell.length_c   1.000
_cell.angle_alpha   90.00
_cell.angle_beta   90.00
_cell.angle_gamma   90.00
#
_symmetry.space_group_name_H-M   'P 1'
#
loop_
_entity.id
_entity.type
_entity.pdbx_description
1 polymer ?
#
loop_
_entity_poly.entity_id
_entity_poly.type
_entity_poly.pdbx_seq_one_letter_code
_entity_poly.pdbx_strand_id
1 'polypeptide(L)'
;MKLIQLLSLSILLFLGSSSLVGKEVYQYTPEIHGVLTQSGTPMNDQEVVLRVGVRGDIQEFIARTDDQGRFSFQSVQETKPTSSSFLDQKYVLVFLKTYLKSGEEITIWESSIDGYEIDDFARKNMNNLNCEVTNELYYFAFSYSENGDDDTYVYSQCRLFGYVDSGIYEE
;
A
#
# COMPACT_ATOMS: atom_id res chain seq x y z
N MET A 1 -5.62 -30.89 -77.05
CA MET A 1 -6.35 -31.01 -75.76
C MET A 1 -5.55 -30.30 -74.69
N LYS A 2 -6.11 -29.23 -74.13
CA LYS A 2 -5.55 -28.48 -72.99
C LYS A 2 -5.73 -29.32 -71.71
N LEU A 3 -4.70 -29.43 -70.87
CA LEU A 3 -4.89 -29.83 -69.47
C LEU A 3 -4.06 -28.90 -68.56
N ILE A 4 -4.76 -27.84 -68.15
CA ILE A 4 -4.80 -27.12 -66.87
C ILE A 4 -3.56 -27.25 -65.95
N GLN A 5 -2.93 -26.10 -65.73
CA GLN A 5 -1.98 -25.81 -64.64
C GLN A 5 -2.69 -25.88 -63.27
N LEU A 6 -2.04 -26.52 -62.29
CA LEU A 6 -2.36 -26.37 -60.87
C LEU A 6 -1.13 -25.78 -60.16
N LEU A 7 -1.11 -24.46 -60.06
CA LEU A 7 -0.22 -23.72 -59.16
C LEU A 7 -0.79 -23.85 -57.74
N SER A 8 -0.17 -24.66 -56.90
CA SER A 8 -0.49 -24.70 -55.46
C SER A 8 0.09 -23.46 -54.80
N LEU A 9 -0.75 -22.44 -54.60
CA LEU A 9 -0.42 -21.24 -53.84
C LEU A 9 -0.47 -21.58 -52.34
N SER A 10 0.63 -22.07 -51.78
CA SER A 10 0.78 -22.25 -50.33
C SER A 10 1.01 -20.88 -49.68
N ILE A 11 -0.08 -20.19 -49.35
CA ILE A 11 -0.06 -19.02 -48.48
C ILE A 11 0.31 -19.54 -47.08
N LEU A 12 1.57 -19.34 -46.67
CA LEU A 12 1.94 -19.40 -45.26
C LEU A 12 1.29 -18.20 -44.57
N LEU A 13 0.15 -18.43 -43.93
CA LEU A 13 -0.38 -17.53 -42.90
C LEU A 13 0.59 -17.59 -41.72
N PHE A 14 1.49 -16.62 -41.63
CA PHE A 14 2.13 -16.28 -40.36
C PHE A 14 1.04 -15.74 -39.44
N LEU A 15 0.38 -16.64 -38.69
CA LEU A 15 -0.27 -16.26 -37.45
C LEU A 15 0.84 -15.94 -36.47
N GLY A 16 1.29 -14.69 -36.48
CA GLY A 16 2.05 -14.14 -35.37
C GLY A 16 1.18 -14.31 -34.13
N SER A 17 1.52 -15.30 -33.31
CA SER A 17 1.00 -15.42 -31.95
C SER A 17 1.60 -14.27 -31.16
N SER A 18 1.01 -13.08 -31.30
CA SER A 18 1.16 -12.03 -30.30
C SER A 18 0.56 -12.59 -29.03
N SER A 19 1.41 -13.13 -28.16
CA SER A 19 1.07 -13.41 -26.78
C SER A 19 0.43 -12.13 -26.22
N LEU A 20 -0.87 -12.18 -25.97
CA LEU A 20 -1.55 -11.20 -25.15
C LEU A 20 -1.07 -11.44 -23.73
N VAL A 21 0.11 -10.90 -23.42
CA VAL A 21 0.61 -10.86 -22.06
C VAL A 21 -0.34 -9.94 -21.30
N GLY A 22 -1.22 -10.54 -20.49
CA GLY A 22 -2.08 -9.79 -19.57
C GLY A 22 -1.22 -8.88 -18.70
N LYS A 23 -1.79 -7.73 -18.29
CA LYS A 23 -1.18 -6.85 -17.29
C LYS A 23 -2.00 -6.94 -16.02
N GLU A 24 -1.32 -7.05 -14.91
CA GLU A 24 -1.89 -7.01 -13.56
C GLU A 24 -1.45 -5.71 -12.88
N VAL A 25 -2.36 -5.13 -12.10
CA VAL A 25 -2.07 -3.94 -11.28
C VAL A 25 -1.96 -4.40 -9.84
N TYR A 26 -0.78 -4.23 -9.27
CA TYR A 26 -0.53 -4.47 -7.85
C TYR A 26 -0.68 -3.15 -7.11
N GLN A 27 -1.63 -3.09 -6.18
CA GLN A 27 -1.85 -1.92 -5.34
C GLN A 27 -1.15 -2.14 -4.00
N TYR A 28 -0.19 -1.28 -3.65
CA TYR A 28 0.60 -1.41 -2.43
C TYR A 28 0.05 -0.60 -1.28
N THR A 29 -0.48 0.59 -1.56
CA THR A 29 -1.18 1.43 -0.58
C THR A 29 -2.46 2.00 -1.17
N PRO A 30 -3.51 2.26 -0.37
CA PRO A 30 -4.62 3.07 -0.82
C PRO A 30 -4.14 4.52 -0.98
N GLU A 31 -5.05 5.42 -1.38
CA GLU A 31 -4.82 6.83 -1.08
C GLU A 31 -4.73 7.02 0.43
N ILE A 32 -3.79 7.87 0.84
CA ILE A 32 -3.56 8.17 2.25
C ILE A 32 -3.91 9.63 2.46
N HIS A 33 -4.79 9.89 3.42
CA HIS A 33 -5.15 11.24 3.83
C HIS A 33 -5.15 11.29 5.34
N GLY A 34 -4.53 12.32 5.90
CA GLY A 34 -4.49 12.45 7.35
C GLY A 34 -4.32 13.87 7.84
N VAL A 35 -4.52 14.03 9.14
CA VAL A 35 -4.29 15.27 9.88
C VAL A 35 -3.31 14.97 11.01
N LEU A 36 -2.26 15.79 11.12
CA LEU A 36 -1.34 15.81 12.25
C LEU A 36 -1.68 16.98 13.19
N THR A 37 -1.90 16.66 14.46
CA THR A 37 -2.02 17.64 15.54
C THR A 37 -0.98 17.40 16.63
N GLN A 38 -0.60 18.48 17.31
CA GLN A 38 0.16 18.46 18.55
C GLN A 38 -0.63 19.19 19.63
N SER A 39 -1.05 18.47 20.67
CA SER A 39 -1.96 18.95 21.72
C SER A 39 -3.21 19.65 21.15
N GLY A 40 -3.80 19.05 20.11
CA GLY A 40 -4.97 19.58 19.40
C GLY A 40 -4.70 20.73 18.43
N THR A 41 -3.45 21.22 18.34
CA THR A 41 -3.07 22.27 17.38
C THR A 41 -2.57 21.64 16.09
N PRO A 42 -3.11 22.01 14.91
CA PRO A 42 -2.61 21.49 13.64
C PRO A 42 -1.13 21.81 13.41
N MET A 43 -0.37 20.81 12.97
CA MET A 43 1.05 20.97 12.67
C MET A 43 1.24 21.42 11.23
N ASN A 44 1.64 22.66 11.01
CA ASN A 44 1.92 23.19 9.66
C ASN A 44 3.36 22.92 9.21
N ASP A 45 3.55 22.68 7.90
CA ASP A 45 4.85 22.46 7.25
C ASP A 45 5.67 21.31 7.90
N GLN A 46 4.96 20.34 8.46
CA GLN A 46 5.54 19.12 9.02
C GLN A 46 5.77 18.12 7.88
N GLU A 47 6.99 17.61 7.79
CA GLU A 47 7.35 16.59 6.81
C GLU A 47 6.82 15.23 7.25
N VAL A 48 6.12 14.55 6.34
CA VAL A 48 5.61 13.20 6.49
C VAL A 48 6.26 12.33 5.43
N VAL A 49 6.82 11.20 5.85
CA VAL A 49 7.58 10.27 5.00
C VAL A 49 6.83 8.95 4.91
N LEU A 50 6.49 8.55 3.69
CA LEU A 50 5.93 7.24 3.36
C LEU A 50 7.03 6.38 2.74
N ARG A 51 7.32 5.22 3.33
CA ARG A 51 8.15 4.17 2.76
C ARG A 51 7.31 2.92 2.49
N VAL A 52 7.43 2.39 1.28
CA VAL A 52 6.74 1.18 0.83
C VAL A 52 7.76 0.14 0.40
N GLY A 53 7.86 -0.94 1.16
CA GLY A 53 8.78 -2.05 0.93
C GLY A 53 8.09 -3.19 0.18
N VAL A 54 8.59 -3.53 -1.01
CA VAL A 54 8.04 -4.63 -1.85
C VAL A 54 9.19 -5.37 -2.51
N ARG A 55 9.24 -6.70 -2.35
CA ARG A 55 10.23 -7.59 -3.01
C ARG A 55 11.69 -7.16 -2.79
N GLY A 56 12.00 -6.62 -1.62
CA GLY A 56 13.35 -6.16 -1.25
C GLY A 56 13.69 -4.72 -1.65
N ASP A 57 12.84 -4.07 -2.44
CA ASP A 57 12.99 -2.66 -2.80
C ASP A 57 12.17 -1.78 -1.85
N ILE A 58 12.67 -0.58 -1.56
CA ILE A 58 11.98 0.44 -0.77
C ILE A 58 11.74 1.66 -1.66
N GLN A 59 10.48 2.05 -1.80
CA GLN A 59 10.08 3.32 -2.42
C GLN A 59 9.80 4.33 -1.32
N GLU A 60 10.30 5.56 -1.46
CA GLU A 60 10.11 6.65 -0.50
C GLU A 60 9.38 7.83 -1.14
N PHE A 61 8.41 8.37 -0.43
CA PHE A 61 7.60 9.52 -0.82
C PHE A 61 7.52 10.49 0.34
N ILE A 62 7.49 11.79 0.04
CA ILE A 62 7.45 12.86 1.05
C ILE A 62 6.27 13.79 0.77
N ALA A 63 5.52 14.12 1.81
CA ALA A 63 4.50 15.16 1.80
C ALA A 63 4.79 16.16 2.93
N ARG A 64 4.25 17.37 2.81
CA ARG A 64 4.26 18.38 3.88
C ARG A 64 2.83 18.74 4.25
N THR A 65 2.59 18.95 5.53
CA THR A 65 1.25 19.31 6.01
C THR A 65 0.87 20.75 5.66
N ASP A 66 -0.41 20.97 5.39
CA ASP A 66 -0.98 22.31 5.18
C ASP A 66 -1.15 23.10 6.49
N ASP A 67 -1.77 24.28 6.43
CA ASP A 67 -2.07 25.14 7.60
C ASP A 67 -3.05 24.52 8.58
N GLN A 68 -3.77 23.48 8.14
CA GLN A 68 -4.72 22.72 8.93
C GLN A 68 -4.18 21.33 9.29
N GLY A 69 -2.86 21.12 9.16
CA GLY A 69 -2.18 19.89 9.53
C GLY A 69 -2.42 18.72 8.58
N ARG A 70 -3.06 18.94 7.42
CA ARG A 70 -3.41 17.88 6.49
C ARG A 70 -2.24 17.48 5.61
N PHE A 71 -2.05 16.17 5.43
CA PHE A 71 -1.15 15.59 4.44
C PHE A 71 -1.93 14.60 3.56
N SER A 72 -1.39 14.33 2.36
CA SER A 72 -1.93 13.30 1.49
C SER A 72 -0.87 12.62 0.63
N PHE A 73 -1.10 11.35 0.30
CA PHE A 73 -0.34 10.58 -0.66
C PHE A 73 -1.30 9.92 -1.65
N GLN A 74 -0.91 9.89 -2.92
CA GLN A 74 -1.60 9.08 -3.91
C GLN A 74 -1.35 7.59 -3.63
N SER A 75 -2.25 6.73 -4.14
CA SER A 75 -2.04 5.28 -4.07
C SER A 75 -0.72 4.88 -4.74
N VAL A 76 0.09 4.10 -4.04
CA VAL A 76 1.28 3.47 -4.62
C VAL A 76 0.86 2.17 -5.29
N GLN A 77 1.17 2.05 -6.57
CA GLN A 77 0.80 0.90 -7.39
C GLN A 77 1.85 0.61 -8.46
N GLU A 78 1.92 -0.64 -8.90
CA GLU A 78 2.77 -1.08 -9.99
C GLU A 78 1.95 -1.86 -11.02
N THR A 79 2.19 -1.62 -12.31
CA THR A 79 1.61 -2.46 -13.38
C THR A 79 2.69 -3.39 -13.92
N LYS A 80 2.46 -4.70 -13.79
CA LYS A 80 3.39 -5.72 -14.28
C LYS A 80 2.71 -6.69 -15.25
N PRO A 81 3.48 -7.33 -16.15
CA PRO A 81 3.02 -8.52 -16.87
C PRO A 81 2.49 -9.56 -15.89
N THR A 82 1.37 -10.22 -16.22
CA THR A 82 0.85 -11.33 -15.43
C THR A 82 1.93 -12.42 -15.31
N SER A 83 2.43 -12.61 -14.11
CA SER A 83 3.46 -13.59 -13.75
C SER A 83 2.78 -14.81 -13.15
N SER A 84 3.10 -16.02 -13.63
CA SER A 84 2.59 -17.27 -13.06
C SER A 84 3.41 -17.78 -11.86
N SER A 85 4.38 -17.00 -11.37
CA SER A 85 5.27 -17.43 -10.30
C SER A 85 4.59 -17.30 -8.94
N PHE A 86 4.23 -18.45 -8.37
CA PHE A 86 3.75 -18.60 -6.98
C PHE A 86 4.85 -18.34 -5.93
N LEU A 87 6.08 -18.05 -6.34
CA LEU A 87 7.23 -17.81 -5.46
C LEU A 87 7.51 -16.32 -5.18
N ASP A 88 6.76 -15.40 -5.81
CA ASP A 88 6.94 -13.98 -5.56
C ASP A 88 6.48 -13.64 -4.13
N GLN A 89 7.33 -12.97 -3.35
CA GLN A 89 6.95 -12.44 -2.03
C GLN A 89 5.72 -11.55 -2.17
N LYS A 90 4.65 -11.94 -1.48
CA LYS A 90 3.38 -11.24 -1.45
C LYS A 90 3.20 -10.57 -0.10
N TYR A 91 4.14 -9.71 0.29
CA TYR A 91 3.88 -8.80 1.41
C TYR A 91 4.35 -7.41 1.03
N VAL A 92 3.64 -6.42 1.55
CA VAL A 92 3.92 -5.00 1.41
C VAL A 92 4.19 -4.46 2.80
N LEU A 93 5.40 -3.93 3.01
CA LEU A 93 5.74 -3.20 4.22
C LEU A 93 5.36 -1.74 4.02
N VAL A 94 4.60 -1.16 4.94
CA VAL A 94 4.21 0.25 4.88
C VAL A 94 4.68 0.94 6.15
N PHE A 95 5.53 1.95 6.00
CA PHE A 95 5.97 2.82 7.09
C PHE A 95 5.59 4.25 6.75
N LEU A 96 4.74 4.85 7.56
CA LEU A 96 4.35 6.24 7.48
C LEU A 96 4.77 6.93 8.77
N LYS A 97 5.71 7.86 8.68
CA LYS A 97 6.35 8.46 9.85
C LYS A 97 6.50 9.97 9.68
N THR A 98 6.65 10.66 10.81
CA THR A 98 7.06 12.06 10.88
C THR A 98 8.10 12.22 11.98
N TYR A 99 8.94 13.25 11.87
CA TYR A 99 9.93 13.59 12.90
C TYR A 99 9.61 14.96 13.48
N LEU A 100 9.47 15.04 14.81
CA LEU A 100 9.31 16.31 15.49
C LEU A 100 10.61 17.11 15.46
N LYS A 101 10.53 18.42 15.74
CA LYS A 101 11.72 19.28 15.86
C LYS A 101 12.71 18.81 16.94
N SER A 102 12.24 18.06 17.93
CA SER A 102 13.08 17.40 18.94
C SER A 102 13.92 16.25 18.37
N GLY A 103 13.62 15.77 17.17
CA GLY A 103 14.18 14.55 16.58
C GLY A 103 13.40 13.28 16.94
N GLU A 104 12.34 13.41 17.74
CA GLU A 104 11.44 12.31 18.09
C GLU A 104 10.71 11.79 16.85
N GLU A 105 10.76 10.47 16.64
CA GLU A 105 10.03 9.79 15.57
C GLU A 105 8.60 9.49 16.03
N ILE A 106 7.64 9.78 15.16
CA ILE A 106 6.22 9.52 15.37
C ILE A 106 5.76 8.52 14.34
N THR A 107 5.22 7.40 14.80
CA THR A 107 4.68 6.35 13.93
C THR A 107 3.21 6.65 13.62
N ILE A 108 2.96 7.11 12.40
CA ILE A 108 1.61 7.38 11.90
C ILE A 108 0.96 6.06 11.48
N TRP A 109 1.70 5.20 10.79
CA TRP A 109 1.24 3.86 10.42
C TRP A 109 2.44 2.95 10.15
N GLU A 110 2.47 1.77 10.75
CA GLU A 110 3.44 0.73 10.46
C GLU A 110 2.76 -0.63 10.39
N SER A 111 2.88 -1.32 9.24
CA SER A 111 2.25 -2.64 9.04
C SER A 111 2.98 -3.48 7.98
N SER A 112 2.76 -4.79 8.04
CA SER A 112 2.99 -5.71 6.93
C SER A 112 1.63 -6.19 6.43
N ILE A 113 1.32 -5.95 5.15
CA ILE A 113 0.07 -6.38 4.52
C ILE A 113 0.37 -7.55 3.59
N ASP A 114 -0.35 -8.65 3.75
CA ASP A 114 -0.21 -9.81 2.89
C ASP A 114 -0.94 -9.59 1.56
N GLY A 115 -0.31 -10.01 0.45
CA GLY A 115 -0.85 -9.84 -0.88
C GLY A 115 -0.57 -8.47 -1.52
N TYR A 116 -1.32 -8.22 -2.59
CA TYR A 116 -1.38 -6.93 -3.30
C TYR A 116 -2.84 -6.43 -3.40
N GLU A 117 -3.74 -7.09 -2.69
CA GLU A 117 -5.11 -6.63 -2.49
C GLU A 117 -5.15 -5.89 -1.17
N ILE A 118 -5.59 -4.64 -1.21
CA ILE A 118 -5.63 -3.81 0.00
C ILE A 118 -6.92 -4.07 0.76
N ASP A 119 -6.75 -4.45 2.01
CA ASP A 119 -7.85 -4.74 2.91
C ASP A 119 -8.71 -3.52 3.24
N ASP A 120 -9.97 -3.79 3.55
CA ASP A 120 -10.96 -2.78 3.90
C ASP A 120 -10.53 -1.93 5.10
N PHE A 121 -9.89 -2.55 6.11
CA PHE A 121 -9.43 -1.80 7.29
C PHE A 121 -8.34 -0.78 6.89
N ALA A 122 -7.41 -1.18 6.02
CA ALA A 122 -6.34 -0.31 5.55
C ALA A 122 -6.92 0.83 4.69
N ARG A 123 -7.83 0.53 3.74
CA ARG A 123 -8.51 1.56 2.93
C ARG A 123 -9.24 2.58 3.81
N LYS A 124 -10.01 2.11 4.81
CA LYS A 124 -10.81 2.98 5.66
C LYS A 124 -9.93 3.85 6.57
N ASN A 125 -8.94 3.26 7.22
CA ASN A 125 -8.11 3.98 8.18
C ASN A 125 -7.09 4.89 7.49
N MET A 126 -6.35 4.40 6.49
CA MET A 126 -5.31 5.20 5.83
C MET A 126 -5.88 6.41 5.07
N ASN A 127 -7.12 6.32 4.58
CA ASN A 127 -7.82 7.44 3.93
C ASN A 127 -8.40 8.45 4.92
N ASN A 128 -8.31 8.22 6.23
CA ASN A 128 -8.93 9.07 7.27
C ASN A 128 -8.07 9.14 8.55
N LEU A 129 -6.75 9.22 8.41
CA LEU A 129 -5.85 9.25 9.56
C LEU A 129 -6.04 10.52 10.39
N ASN A 130 -6.20 10.35 11.70
CA ASN A 130 -6.27 11.47 12.64
C ASN A 130 -5.30 11.19 13.79
N CYS A 131 -4.21 11.94 13.81
CA CYS A 131 -3.03 11.63 14.60
C CYS A 131 -2.71 12.80 15.52
N GLU A 132 -2.74 12.51 16.82
CA GLU A 132 -2.23 13.41 17.83
C GLU A 132 -0.84 12.89 18.22
N VAL A 133 0.21 13.64 17.88
CA VAL A 133 1.61 13.19 18.02
C VAL A 133 2.02 13.02 19.49
N THR A 134 1.24 13.53 20.44
CA THR A 134 1.45 13.29 21.87
C THR A 134 0.81 12.00 22.38
N ASN A 135 0.09 11.25 21.55
CA ASN A 135 -0.43 9.94 21.94
C ASN A 135 0.69 8.91 22.06
N GLU A 136 0.48 7.92 22.94
CA GLU A 136 1.32 6.73 22.99
C GLU A 136 1.19 5.92 21.70
N LEU A 137 2.22 5.12 21.40
CA LEU A 137 2.18 4.17 20.29
C LEU A 137 1.32 2.98 20.68
N TYR A 138 0.33 2.64 19.86
CA TYR A 138 -0.54 1.50 20.05
C TYR A 138 -0.29 0.45 18.97
N TYR A 139 -0.50 -0.82 19.31
CA TYR A 139 -0.81 -1.85 18.33
C TYR A 139 -2.33 -1.97 18.16
N PHE A 140 -2.74 -2.35 16.96
CA PHE A 140 -4.13 -2.62 16.59
C PHE A 140 -4.17 -3.92 15.79
N ALA A 141 -4.91 -4.92 16.29
CA ALA A 141 -5.11 -6.20 15.61
C ALA A 141 -6.38 -6.15 14.75
N PHE A 142 -6.26 -6.49 13.48
CA PHE A 142 -7.36 -6.58 12.52
C PHE A 142 -7.49 -8.02 12.04
N SER A 143 -8.66 -8.63 12.27
CA SER A 143 -8.86 -10.04 11.93
C SER A 143 -9.42 -10.24 10.53
N TYR A 144 -8.89 -11.24 9.83
CA TYR A 144 -9.44 -11.72 8.56
C TYR A 144 -10.54 -12.77 8.73
N SER A 145 -10.64 -13.40 9.91
CA SER A 145 -11.62 -14.46 10.19
C SER A 145 -12.28 -14.27 11.54
N GLU A 146 -13.51 -14.75 11.71
CA GLU A 146 -14.22 -14.64 13.00
C GLU A 146 -13.52 -15.36 14.17
N ASN A 147 -12.49 -16.18 13.88
CA ASN A 147 -11.78 -16.98 14.88
C ASN A 147 -10.43 -16.38 15.32
N GLY A 148 -9.95 -15.28 14.71
CA GLY A 148 -8.71 -14.60 15.14
C GLY A 148 -7.39 -15.28 14.76
N ASP A 149 -7.41 -16.34 13.94
CA ASP A 149 -6.20 -17.12 13.62
C ASP A 149 -5.25 -16.40 12.63
N ASP A 150 -5.76 -15.40 11.90
CA ASP A 150 -5.02 -14.60 10.91
C ASP A 150 -5.29 -13.12 11.20
N ASP A 151 -4.59 -12.55 12.18
CA ASP A 151 -4.69 -11.13 12.51
C ASP A 151 -3.51 -10.35 11.92
N THR A 152 -3.81 -9.25 11.22
CA THR A 152 -2.81 -8.26 10.82
C THR A 152 -2.68 -7.19 11.90
N TYR A 153 -1.44 -6.89 12.26
CA TYR A 153 -1.11 -5.87 13.25
C TYR A 153 -0.68 -4.56 12.57
N VAL A 154 -1.22 -3.46 13.07
CA VAL A 154 -0.82 -2.11 12.72
C VAL A 154 -0.33 -1.39 13.96
N TYR A 155 0.83 -0.76 13.88
CA TYR A 155 1.35 0.11 14.93
C TYR A 155 1.11 1.57 14.55
N SER A 156 0.54 2.35 15.45
CA SER A 156 0.15 3.73 15.16
C SER A 156 -0.05 4.56 16.43
N GLN A 157 0.34 5.83 16.39
CA GLN A 157 -0.08 6.87 17.35
C GLN A 157 -1.39 7.54 16.93
N CYS A 158 -1.89 7.24 15.73
CA CYS A 158 -3.19 7.69 15.26
C CYS A 158 -4.29 6.82 15.83
N ARG A 159 -5.50 7.38 15.93
CA ARG A 159 -6.68 6.60 16.28
C ARG A 159 -7.13 5.80 15.08
N LEU A 160 -7.07 4.48 15.20
CA LEU A 160 -7.61 3.55 14.20
C LEU A 160 -8.98 3.02 14.64
N PHE A 161 -9.74 2.45 13.72
CA PHE A 161 -11.07 1.89 13.99
C PHE A 161 -11.30 0.58 13.26
N GLY A 162 -12.21 -0.24 13.81
CA GLY A 162 -12.56 -1.54 13.24
C GLY A 162 -11.57 -2.67 13.59
N TYR A 163 -10.71 -2.45 14.58
CA TYR A 163 -9.82 -3.47 15.13
C TYR A 163 -10.58 -4.38 16.11
N VAL A 164 -10.09 -5.60 16.30
CA VAL A 164 -10.64 -6.59 17.25
C VAL A 164 -9.94 -6.53 18.61
N ASP A 165 -8.69 -6.08 18.64
CA ASP A 165 -7.91 -5.85 19.86
C ASP A 165 -6.92 -4.70 19.69
N SER A 166 -6.55 -4.04 20.79
CA SER A 166 -5.55 -2.96 20.80
C SER A 166 -4.95 -2.75 22.18
N GLY A 167 -3.69 -2.34 22.21
CA GLY A 167 -3.04 -1.94 23.45
C GLY A 167 -1.86 -1.02 23.19
N ILE A 168 -1.35 -0.41 24.27
CA ILE A 168 -0.09 0.34 24.23
C ILE A 168 1.01 -0.63 23.82
N TYR A 169 1.80 -0.23 22.83
CA TYR A 169 2.99 -0.96 22.42
C TYR A 169 4.18 -0.47 23.25
N GLU A 170 4.64 -1.31 24.16
CA GLU A 170 5.86 -1.11 24.93
C GLU A 170 6.99 -1.85 24.20
N GLU A 171 8.00 -1.12 23.72
CA GLU A 171 9.24 -1.69 23.15
C GLU A 171 10.13 -2.37 24.19
#